data_AF-A0A3D3DJ04-F1
#
_entry.id   AF-A0A3D3DJ04-F1
#
_cell.length_a   1.000
_cell.length_b   1.000
_cell.length_c   1.000
_cell.angle_alpha   90.00
_cell.angle_beta   90.00
_cell.angle_gamma   90.00
#
_symmetry.space_group_name_H-M   'P 1'
#
loop_
_entity.id
_entity.type
_entity.pdbx_description
1 polymer ?
#
loop_
_entity_poly.entity_id
_entity_poly.type
_entity_poly.pdbx_seq_one_letter_code
_entity_poly.pdbx_strand_id
1 'polypeptide(L)' 'ARFTLRGAGWGHGVGFCQIGAAVMASRGIPAEQIVKHYFRGAELQKLY' A
#
# COMPACT_ATOMS: atom_id res chain seq x y z
N ALA A 1 -34.34 16.60 -4.95
CA ALA A 1 -33.26 16.21 -5.88
C ALA A 1 -32.49 15.02 -5.30
N ARG A 2 -32.10 14.02 -6.11
CA ARG A 2 -31.30 12.87 -5.68
C ARG A 2 -29.90 13.01 -6.24
N PHE A 3 -28.89 12.91 -5.39
CA PHE A 3 -27.49 12.87 -5.79
C PHE A 3 -26.94 11.45 -5.63
N THR A 4 -26.23 10.96 -6.64
CA THR A 4 -25.48 9.70 -6.58
C THR A 4 -24.01 10.04 -6.76
N LEU A 5 -23.20 9.75 -5.74
CA LEU A 5 -21.76 9.95 -5.78
C LEU A 5 -21.07 8.62 -6.03
N ARG A 6 -20.08 8.61 -6.92
CA ARG A 6 -19.22 7.46 -7.19
C ARG A 6 -17.82 7.78 -6.69
N GLY A 7 -17.33 6.99 -5.75
CA GLY A 7 -15.97 7.06 -5.23
C GLY A 7 -15.17 5.82 -5.56
N ALA A 8 -13.86 5.86 -5.30
CA ALA A 8 -12.96 4.72 -5.40
C ALA A 8 -11.89 4.79 -4.30
N GLY A 9 -11.44 3.62 -3.84
CA GLY A 9 -10.48 3.51 -2.74
C GLY A 9 -11.10 3.68 -1.35
N TRP A 10 -10.29 3.41 -0.33
CA TRP A 10 -10.67 3.57 1.08
C TRP A 10 -9.45 4.06 1.87
N GLY A 11 -9.53 5.29 2.41
CA GLY A 11 -8.43 5.97 3.11
C GLY A 11 -7.88 7.19 2.36
N HIS A 12 -6.86 7.83 2.93
CA HIS A 12 -6.27 9.07 2.41
C HIS A 12 -5.31 8.87 1.22
N GLY A 13 -4.99 7.62 0.87
CA GLY A 13 -4.25 7.27 -0.35
C GLY A 13 -2.75 7.61 -0.34
N VAL A 14 -2.15 7.86 0.82
CA VAL A 14 -0.72 8.21 0.94
C VAL A 14 0.06 7.06 1.59
N GLY A 15 1.23 6.76 1.04
CA GLY A 15 2.13 5.73 1.56
C GLY A 15 1.67 4.33 1.15
N PHE A 16 1.15 3.57 2.10
CA PHE A 16 1.02 2.11 1.98
C PHE A 16 -0.42 1.66 1.74
N CYS A 17 -0.70 1.07 0.58
CA CYS A 17 -2.00 0.45 0.31
C CYS A 17 -2.03 -0.99 0.88
N GLN A 18 -2.82 -1.20 1.93
CA GLN A 18 -2.92 -2.49 2.64
C GLN A 18 -3.38 -3.64 1.72
N ILE A 19 -4.44 -3.42 0.93
CA ILE A 19 -4.97 -4.43 0.01
C ILE A 19 -3.93 -4.75 -1.07
N GLY A 20 -3.28 -3.72 -1.63
CA GLY A 20 -2.22 -3.91 -2.63
C GLY A 20 -1.04 -4.70 -2.07
N ALA A 21 -0.62 -4.41 -0.82
CA ALA A 21 0.41 -5.17 -0.13
C ALA A 21 0.02 -6.64 0.11
N ALA A 22 -1.22 -6.90 0.54
CA ALA A 22 -1.71 -8.26 0.72
C ALA A 22 -1.70 -9.07 -0.59
N VAL A 23 -2.09 -8.45 -1.71
CA VAL A 23 -2.05 -9.07 -3.05
C VAL A 23 -0.61 -9.27 -3.53
N MET A 24 0.31 -8.35 -3.24
CA MET A 24 1.72 -8.56 -3.55
C MET A 24 2.31 -9.73 -2.75
N ALA A 25 1.99 -9.81 -1.46
CA ALA A 25 2.43 -10.91 -0.60
C ALA A 25 1.85 -12.26 -1.05
N SER A 26 0.58 -12.32 -1.47
CA SER A 26 -0.02 -13.55 -2.00
C SER A 26 0.59 -14.03 -3.32
N ARG A 27 1.27 -13.13 -4.03
CA ARG A 27 2.08 -13.44 -5.22
C ARG A 27 3.54 -13.79 -4.90
N GLY A 28 3.89 -13.92 -3.62
CA GLY A 28 5.23 -14.27 -3.16
C GLY A 28 6.24 -13.13 -3.17
N ILE A 29 5.79 -11.87 -3.31
CA ILE A 29 6.69 -10.72 -3.26
C ILE A 29 7.16 -10.52 -1.81
N PRO A 30 8.48 -10.45 -1.55
CA PRO A 30 9.00 -10.24 -0.21
C PRO A 30 8.56 -8.90 0.40
N ALA A 31 8.34 -8.86 1.71
CA ALA A 31 7.92 -7.67 2.44
C ALA A 31 8.81 -6.45 2.16
N GLU A 32 10.13 -6.66 2.04
CA GLU A 32 11.11 -5.60 1.75
C GLU A 32 10.84 -4.93 0.40
N GLN A 33 10.47 -5.71 -0.61
CA GLN A 33 10.12 -5.19 -1.93
C GLN A 33 8.76 -4.49 -1.91
N ILE A 34 7.80 -4.99 -1.14
CA ILE A 34 6.48 -4.37 -0.95
C ILE A 34 6.64 -2.99 -0.31
N VAL A 35 7.41 -2.88 0.77
CA VAL A 35 7.64 -1.59 1.45
C VAL A 35 8.38 -0.62 0.52
N LYS A 36 9.43 -1.08 -0.18
CA LYS A 36 10.16 -0.25 -1.16
C LYS A 36 9.31 0.22 -2.34
N HIS A 37 8.27 -0.53 -2.71
CA HIS A 37 7.31 -0.12 -3.73
C HIS A 37 6.52 1.13 -3.29
N TYR A 38 6.09 1.19 -2.04
CA TYR A 38 5.32 2.30 -1.49
C TYR A 38 6.17 3.47 -0.99
N PHE A 39 7.37 3.19 -0.47
CA PHE A 39 8.27 4.18 0.11
C PHE A 39 9.57 4.24 -0.70
N ARG A 40 9.55 5.01 -1.79
CA ARG A 40 10.69 5.14 -2.71
C ARG A 40 11.89 5.77 -1.99
N GLY A 41 13.04 5.11 -2.08
CA GLY A 41 14.27 5.57 -1.43
C GLY A 41 14.36 5.27 0.08
N ALA A 42 13.39 4.56 0.65
CA ALA A 42 13.47 4.12 2.04
C ALA A 42 14.46 2.97 2.22
N GLU A 43 15.19 3.00 3.33
CA GLU A 43 16.07 1.93 3.78
C GLU A 43 15.48 1.21 4.98
N LEU A 44 15.64 -0.11 5.03
CA LEU A 44 15.25 -0.91 6.18
C LEU A 44 16.42 -0.95 7.15
N GLN A 45 16.15 -0.62 8.41
CA GLN A 45 17.11 -0.66 9.50
C GLN A 45 16.60 -1.56 10.61
N LYS A 46 17.47 -2.45 11.10
CA LYS A 46 17.23 -3.24 12.30
C LYS A 46 17.75 -2.45 13.49
N LEU A 47 16.86 -2.08 14.41
CA LEU A 47 17.18 -1.20 15.55
C LEU A 47 17.66 -1.95 16.80
N TYR A 48 17.47 -3.27 16.85
CA TYR A 48 17.80 -4.16 17.97
C TYR A 48 18.14 -5.56 17.47
#